data_AF-A0A2W5P1H6-F1
#
_entry.id   AF-A0A2W5P1H6-F1
#
_cell.length_a   1.000
_cell.length_b   1.000
_cell.length_c   1.000
_cell.angle_alpha   90.00
_cell.angle_beta   90.00
_cell.angle_gamma   90.00
#
_symmetry.space_group_name_H-M   'P 1'
#
loop_
_entity.id
_entity.type
_entity.pdbx_description
1 polymer ?
#
loop_
_entity_poly.entity_id
_entity_poly.type
_entity_poly.pdbx_seq_one_letter_code
_entity_poly.pdbx_strand_id
1 'polypeptide(L)'
;MVATEDVGRTAAEMLLSPGDGPRVVELAGPAPVSPADIAAGLSALLGRPVRAQPVPRAEWEARFRQQGAQHPGPRARMLDGFNEGWLRFEGVARHGTVSLTTVLGELVNRAG
;
A
#
# COMPACT_ATOMS: atom_id res chain seq x y z
N MET A 1 1.22 3.70 2.23
CA MET A 1 0.49 3.15 1.07
C MET A 1 -0.21 4.30 0.35
N VAL A 2 -0.51 4.12 -0.94
CA VAL A 2 -1.18 5.13 -1.78
C VAL A 2 -2.22 4.43 -2.67
N ALA A 3 -3.36 5.08 -2.92
CA ALA A 3 -4.38 4.55 -3.84
C ALA A 3 -3.89 4.60 -5.29
N THR A 4 -4.24 3.60 -6.09
CA THR A 4 -3.89 3.57 -7.52
C THR A 4 -4.49 4.76 -8.30
N GLU A 5 -5.63 5.29 -7.85
CA GLU A 5 -6.22 6.50 -8.41
C GLU A 5 -5.33 7.73 -8.22
N ASP A 6 -4.78 7.94 -7.01
CA ASP A 6 -3.87 9.06 -6.74
C ASP A 6 -2.56 8.94 -7.54
N VAL A 7 -2.07 7.70 -7.75
CA VAL A 7 -0.93 7.43 -8.64
C VAL A 7 -1.25 7.85 -10.08
N GLY A 8 -2.41 7.42 -10.60
CA GLY A 8 -2.84 7.76 -11.96
C GLY A 8 -3.04 9.27 -12.15
N ARG A 9 -3.67 9.95 -11.18
CA ARG A 9 -3.85 11.40 -11.18
C ARG A 9 -2.52 12.14 -11.21
N THR A 10 -1.59 11.75 -10.33
CA THR A 10 -0.24 12.35 -10.26
C THR A 10 0.51 12.15 -11.58
N ALA A 11 0.47 10.94 -12.15
CA ALA A 11 1.10 10.67 -13.44
C ALA A 11 0.50 11.51 -14.58
N ALA A 12 -0.83 11.63 -14.64
CA ALA A 12 -1.50 12.45 -15.64
C ALA A 12 -1.12 13.94 -15.54
N GLU A 13 -1.09 14.50 -14.34
CA GLU A 13 -0.66 15.89 -14.12
C GLU A 13 0.79 16.11 -14.55
N MET A 14 1.69 15.17 -14.25
CA MET A 14 3.09 15.24 -14.68
C MET A 14 3.22 15.21 -16.21
N LEU A 15 2.42 14.39 -16.89
CA LEU A 15 2.42 14.31 -18.36
C LEU A 15 1.87 15.60 -18.99
N LEU A 16 0.84 16.21 -18.40
CA LEU A 16 0.21 17.42 -18.92
C LEU A 16 1.00 18.70 -18.63
N SER A 17 1.86 18.69 -17.61
CA SER A 17 2.73 19.82 -17.25
C SER A 17 4.20 19.43 -17.43
N PRO A 18 4.71 19.33 -18.68
CA PRO A 18 6.09 18.93 -18.92
C PRO A 18 7.06 19.96 -18.31
N GLY A 19 8.12 19.45 -17.69
CA GLY A 19 9.24 20.26 -17.22
C GLY A 19 10.50 19.94 -18.02
N ASP A 20 11.55 20.71 -17.80
CA ASP A 20 12.84 20.51 -18.48
C ASP A 20 13.58 19.32 -17.83
N GLY A 21 13.31 18.11 -18.33
CA GLY A 21 14.05 16.89 -18.01
C GLY A 21 13.35 15.91 -17.04
N PRO A 22 14.09 14.89 -16.58
CA PRO A 22 13.54 13.84 -15.70
C PRO A 22 13.08 14.41 -14.36
N ARG A 23 11.90 13.99 -13.90
CA ARG A 23 11.32 14.39 -12.62
C ARG A 23 10.94 13.17 -11.80
N VAL A 24 11.21 13.24 -10.50
CA VAL A 24 10.85 12.21 -9.52
C VAL A 24 9.84 12.82 -8.55
N VAL A 25 8.73 12.12 -8.31
CA VAL A 25 7.73 12.51 -7.32
C VAL A 25 7.55 11.36 -6.35
N GLU A 26 7.85 11.63 -5.08
CA GLU A 26 7.50 10.74 -3.99
C GLU A 26 6.04 10.95 -3.62
N LEU A 27 5.24 9.89 -3.69
CA LEU A 27 3.80 9.95 -3.49
C LEU A 27 3.37 9.03 -2.35
N ALA A 28 2.75 9.63 -1.33
CA ALA A 28 2.10 8.96 -0.22
C ALA A 28 0.57 9.02 -0.38
N GLY A 29 -0.14 8.14 0.33
CA GLY A 29 -1.57 8.35 0.59
C GLY A 29 -1.79 9.49 1.59
N PRO A 30 -3.06 9.83 1.90
CA PRO A 30 -3.38 10.96 2.78
C PRO A 30 -2.87 10.79 4.22
N ALA A 31 -2.62 9.56 4.67
CA ALA A 31 -2.04 9.24 5.96
C ALA A 31 -1.23 7.94 5.91
N PRO A 32 -0.28 7.70 6.85
CA PRO A 32 0.32 6.40 7.07
C PRO A 32 -0.74 5.34 7.37
N VAL A 33 -0.52 4.12 6.90
CA VAL A 33 -1.45 3.01 7.11
C VAL A 33 -0.68 1.80 7.61
N SER A 34 -1.13 1.26 8.73
CA SER A 34 -0.65 0.00 9.31
C SER A 34 -1.58 -1.17 8.95
N PRO A 35 -1.11 -2.43 9.08
CA PRO A 35 -1.98 -3.60 8.99
C PRO A 35 -3.15 -3.58 10.00
N ALA A 36 -2.96 -2.95 11.17
CA ALA A 36 -4.02 -2.80 12.16
C ALA A 36 -5.13 -1.84 11.68
N ASP A 37 -4.77 -0.76 11.00
CA ASP A 37 -5.74 0.18 10.41
C ASP A 37 -6.57 -0.52 9.31
N ILE A 38 -5.94 -1.36 8.49
CA ILE A 38 -6.64 -2.18 7.49
C ILE A 38 -7.63 -3.12 8.17
N ALA A 39 -7.20 -3.83 9.22
CA ALA A 39 -8.07 -4.75 9.95
C ALA A 39 -9.25 -4.02 10.61
N ALA A 40 -9.03 -2.85 11.20
CA ALA A 40 -10.08 -2.03 11.78
C ALA A 40 -11.09 -1.56 10.71
N GLY A 41 -10.62 -1.07 9.56
CA GLY A 41 -11.47 -0.65 8.45
C GLY A 41 -12.31 -1.79 7.89
N LEU A 42 -11.69 -2.96 7.67
CA LEU A 42 -12.42 -4.17 7.23
C LEU A 42 -13.43 -4.64 8.28
N SER A 43 -13.08 -4.58 9.57
CA SER A 43 -13.99 -4.98 10.64
C SER A 43 -15.25 -4.12 10.66
N ALA A 44 -15.09 -2.80 10.50
CA ALA A 44 -16.21 -1.86 10.42
C ALA A 44 -17.10 -2.12 9.19
N LEU A 45 -16.49 -2.34 8.02
CA LEU A 45 -17.23 -2.54 6.76
C LEU A 45 -17.94 -3.90 6.70
N LEU A 46 -17.33 -4.96 7.22
CA LEU A 46 -17.88 -6.33 7.16
C LEU A 46 -18.83 -6.65 8.32
N GLY A 47 -18.97 -5.78 9.31
CA GLY A 47 -19.82 -6.01 10.48
C GLY A 47 -19.39 -7.20 11.35
N ARG A 48 -18.12 -7.60 11.29
CA ARG A 48 -17.57 -8.73 12.06
C ARG A 48 -16.13 -8.47 12.51
N PRO A 49 -15.64 -9.11 13.60
CA PRO A 49 -14.27 -8.91 14.05
C PRO A 49 -13.24 -9.33 13.00
N VAL A 50 -12.31 -8.44 12.68
CA VAL A 50 -11.13 -8.71 11.83
C VAL A 50 -9.88 -8.29 12.59
N ARG A 51 -8.84 -9.14 12.58
CA ARG A 51 -7.56 -8.88 13.27
C ARG A 51 -6.38 -9.12 12.35
N ALA A 52 -5.42 -8.19 12.34
CA ALA A 52 -4.13 -8.43 11.74
C ALA A 52 -3.32 -9.40 12.62
N GLN A 53 -2.84 -10.49 12.04
CA GLN A 53 -2.01 -11.48 12.72
C GLN A 53 -0.58 -11.40 12.18
N PRO A 54 0.42 -11.09 13.03
CA PRO A 54 1.80 -11.08 12.58
C PRO A 54 2.23 -12.50 12.25
N VAL A 55 3.02 -12.64 11.17
CA VAL A 55 3.62 -13.91 10.76
C VAL A 55 5.13 -13.83 11.04
N PRO A 56 5.74 -14.86 11.64
CA PRO A 56 7.20 -14.88 11.83
C PRO A 56 7.95 -14.72 10.51
N ARG A 57 9.01 -13.90 10.51
CA ARG A 57 9.78 -13.56 9.30
C ARG A 57 10.30 -14.78 8.53
N ALA A 58 10.68 -15.84 9.26
CA ALA A 58 11.17 -17.10 8.68
C ALA A 58 10.10 -17.83 7.84
N GLU A 59 8.81 -17.58 8.08
CA GLU A 59 7.71 -18.25 7.38
C GLU A 59 7.24 -17.53 6.12
N TRP A 60 7.63 -16.27 5.91
CA TRP A 60 7.04 -15.40 4.89
C TRP A 60 7.13 -15.98 3.48
N GLU A 61 8.33 -16.36 3.05
CA GLU A 61 8.51 -16.86 1.69
C GLU A 61 7.79 -18.19 1.44
N ALA A 62 7.80 -19.09 2.42
CA ALA A 62 7.10 -20.36 2.32
C ALA A 62 5.59 -20.13 2.13
N ARG A 63 5.00 -19.23 2.92
CA ARG A 63 3.59 -18.85 2.79
C ARG A 63 3.29 -18.16 1.46
N PHE A 64 4.15 -17.26 0.99
CA PHE A 64 3.96 -16.63 -0.32
C PHE A 64 3.98 -17.67 -1.47
N ARG A 65 4.88 -18.67 -1.42
CA ARG A 65 4.88 -19.77 -2.41
C ARG A 65 3.57 -20.58 -2.36
N GLN A 66 3.08 -20.90 -1.16
CA GLN A 66 1.79 -21.57 -0.99
C GLN A 66 0.61 -20.75 -1.54
N GLN A 67 0.73 -19.42 -1.55
CA GLN A 67 -0.24 -18.50 -2.15
C GLN A 67 -0.03 -18.27 -3.66
N GLY A 68 0.87 -19.02 -4.31
CA GLY A 68 1.09 -18.97 -5.75
C GLY A 68 2.24 -18.06 -6.22
N ALA A 69 3.00 -17.44 -5.31
CA ALA A 69 4.13 -16.60 -5.69
C ALA A 69 5.31 -17.43 -6.22
N GLN A 70 5.72 -17.18 -7.48
CA GLN A 70 6.88 -17.82 -8.09
C GLN A 70 8.22 -17.27 -7.56
N HIS A 71 8.24 -15.97 -7.24
CA HIS A 71 9.42 -15.26 -6.74
C HIS A 71 9.06 -14.52 -5.44
N PRO A 72 9.04 -15.22 -4.29
CA PRO A 72 8.59 -14.63 -3.02
C PRO A 72 9.63 -13.68 -2.38
N GLY A 73 10.91 -13.85 -2.72
CA GLY A 73 12.02 -13.09 -2.12
C GLY A 73 11.86 -11.57 -2.21
N PRO A 74 11.56 -10.99 -3.39
CA PRO A 74 11.32 -9.55 -3.52
C PRO A 74 10.24 -9.00 -2.58
N ARG A 75 9.10 -9.72 -2.43
CA ARG A 75 8.03 -9.31 -1.53
C ARG A 75 8.45 -9.39 -0.07
N ALA A 76 9.17 -10.44 0.32
CA ALA A 76 9.69 -10.58 1.69
C ALA A 76 10.67 -9.45 2.02
N ARG A 77 11.61 -9.14 1.11
CA ARG A 77 12.57 -8.06 1.28
C ARG A 77 11.91 -6.68 1.35
N MET A 78 10.89 -6.43 0.53
CA MET A 78 10.12 -5.18 0.59
C MET A 78 9.48 -4.97 1.97
N LEU A 79 8.90 -6.03 2.55
CA LEU A 79 8.32 -5.98 3.89
C LEU A 79 9.36 -5.76 4.99
N ASP A 80 10.56 -6.34 4.86
CA ASP A 80 11.68 -6.01 5.75
C ASP A 80 11.99 -4.50 5.68
N GLY A 81 12.00 -3.92 4.48
CA GLY A 81 12.29 -2.50 4.32
C GLY A 81 11.29 -1.55 4.92
N PHE A 82 10.02 -1.92 4.91
CA PHE A 82 9.01 -1.17 5.66
C PHE A 82 9.22 -1.31 7.17
N ASN A 83 9.50 -2.52 7.66
CA ASN A 83 9.61 -2.78 9.10
C ASN A 83 10.89 -2.20 9.72
N GLU A 84 12.00 -2.23 8.98
CA GLU A 84 13.31 -1.73 9.42
C GLU A 84 13.53 -0.26 9.02
N GLY A 85 12.60 0.35 8.29
CA GLY A 85 12.60 1.77 7.97
C GLY A 85 13.64 2.21 6.94
N TRP A 86 14.26 1.28 6.20
CA TRP A 86 15.15 1.62 5.09
C TRP A 86 14.40 1.83 3.77
N LEU A 87 13.15 1.38 3.66
CA LEU A 87 12.24 1.77 2.57
C LEU A 87 11.39 2.95 3.04
N ARG A 88 11.88 4.16 2.76
CA ARG A 88 11.29 5.44 3.15
C ARG A 88 11.49 6.47 2.05
N PHE A 89 10.76 7.58 2.15
CA PHE A 89 10.95 8.73 1.28
C PHE A 89 12.26 9.46 1.61
N GLU A 90 12.95 9.94 0.58
CA GLU A 90 14.15 10.78 0.68
C GLU A 90 13.78 12.23 1.00
N GLY A 91 12.64 12.71 0.52
CA GLY A 91 12.16 14.08 0.67
C GLY A 91 10.73 14.19 1.20
N VAL A 92 10.10 15.33 0.91
CA VAL A 92 8.72 15.60 1.30
C VAL A 92 7.79 14.99 0.27
N ALA A 93 7.08 13.93 0.67
CA ALA A 93 6.12 13.27 -0.20
C ALA A 93 4.93 14.19 -0.52
N ARG A 94 4.49 14.15 -1.78
CA ARG A 94 3.15 14.59 -2.15
C ARG A 94 2.14 13.63 -1.54
N HIS A 95 1.02 14.16 -1.08
CA HIS A 95 -0.05 13.34 -0.50
C HIS A 95 -1.22 13.23 -1.48
N GLY A 96 -1.61 12.00 -1.76
CA GLY A 96 -2.88 11.67 -2.39
C GLY A 96 -4.06 12.00 -1.47
N THR A 97 -5.26 11.95 -2.02
CA THR A 97 -6.49 12.36 -1.31
C THR A 97 -7.41 11.19 -1.00
N VAL A 98 -7.21 10.02 -1.64
CA VAL A 98 -8.11 8.88 -1.48
C VAL A 98 -7.78 8.16 -0.18
N SER A 99 -8.79 8.08 0.70
CA SER A 99 -8.64 7.50 2.03
C SER A 99 -8.57 5.96 2.00
N LEU A 100 -7.98 5.36 3.04
CA LEU A 100 -8.02 3.91 3.25
C LEU A 100 -9.46 3.38 3.25
N THR A 101 -10.37 4.06 3.96
CA THR A 101 -11.77 3.65 4.07
C THR A 101 -12.48 3.63 2.72
N THR A 102 -12.19 4.61 1.86
CA THR A 102 -12.73 4.67 0.48
C THR A 102 -12.30 3.43 -0.30
N VAL A 103 -10.99 3.13 -0.32
CA VAL A 103 -10.45 1.97 -1.03
C VAL A 103 -11.02 0.66 -0.49
N LEU A 104 -11.07 0.50 0.84
CA LEU A 104 -11.62 -0.71 1.46
C LEU A 104 -13.12 -0.89 1.14
N GLY A 105 -13.89 0.18 1.18
CA GLY A 105 -15.32 0.15 0.85
C GLY A 105 -15.55 -0.31 -0.59
N GLU A 106 -14.79 0.22 -1.55
CA GLU A 106 -14.86 -0.22 -2.94
C GLU A 106 -14.48 -1.69 -3.12
N LEU A 107 -13.43 -2.16 -2.45
CA LEU A 107 -13.00 -3.55 -2.53
C LEU A 107 -14.06 -4.51 -1.98
N VAL A 108 -14.68 -4.18 -0.85
CA VAL A 108 -15.77 -4.97 -0.27
C VAL A 108 -16.97 -5.01 -1.22
N ASN A 109 -17.36 -3.87 -1.80
CA ASN A 109 -18.48 -3.79 -2.74
C ASN A 109 -18.26 -4.56 -4.04
N ARG A 110 -17.01 -4.75 -4.50
CA ARG A 110 -16.70 -5.55 -5.70
C ARG A 110 -16.64 -7.05 -5.42
N ALA A 111 -16.40 -7.43 -4.18
CA ALA A 111 -16.22 -8.83 -3.77
C ALA A 111 -17.53 -9.50 -3.32
N GLY A 112 -18.55 -8.71 -2.97
CA GLY A 112 -19.92 -9.17 -2.72
C GLY A 112 -20.75 -9.16 -3.99
#